data_AF-A0A354UX75-F1
#
_entry.id   AF-A0A354UX75-F1
#
_cell.length_a   1.000
_cell.length_b   1.000
_cell.length_c   1.000
_cell.angle_alpha   90.00
_cell.angle_beta   90.00
_cell.angle_gamma   90.00
#
_symmetry.space_group_name_H-M   'P 1'
#
loop_
_entity.id
_entity.type
_entity.pdbx_description
1 polymer ?
#
loop_
_entity_poly.entity_id
_entity_poly.type
_entity_poly.pdbx_seq_one_letter_code
_entity_poly.pdbx_strand_id
1 'polypeptide(L)'
;LRDVFTMGARPIANLNALRFGSPTNPRTKRVVDGVVRGIGGYGNCVGVPTVGGEINFHPSYDGNPLVNAMTVGIAAKDKIFLSAAAGIGNPVVYVGSKTGRDG
;
A
#
# COMPACT_ATOMS: atom_id res chain seq x y z
N LEU A 1 3.41 0.09 2.57
CA LEU A 1 3.64 0.63 3.93
C LEU A 1 4.31 -0.37 4.87
N ARG A 2 3.67 -1.50 5.21
CA ARG A 2 4.25 -2.46 6.17
C ARG A 2 5.61 -3.00 5.73
N ASP A 3 5.72 -3.38 4.47
CA ASP A 3 6.95 -3.89 3.86
C ASP A 3 8.11 -2.89 3.92
N VAL A 4 7.82 -1.58 3.95
CA VAL A 4 8.84 -0.53 4.02
C VAL A 4 9.33 -0.33 5.46
N PHE A 5 8.41 -0.26 6.43
CA PHE A 5 8.83 -0.03 7.81
C PHE A 5 9.56 -1.24 8.41
N THR A 6 9.20 -2.46 8.01
CA THR A 6 9.86 -3.69 8.50
C THR A 6 11.31 -3.79 8.04
N MET A 7 11.70 -3.09 6.97
CA MET A 7 13.11 -2.95 6.56
C MET A 7 13.90 -1.94 7.40
N GLY A 8 13.28 -1.28 8.39
CA GLY A 8 13.87 -0.19 9.18
C GLY A 8 13.78 1.19 8.51
N ALA A 9 13.08 1.30 7.38
CA ALA A 9 12.89 2.56 6.69
C ALA A 9 11.69 3.34 7.27
N ARG A 10 11.84 4.65 7.47
CA ARG A 10 10.70 5.52 7.77
C ARG A 10 9.94 5.83 6.49
N PRO A 11 8.66 5.44 6.34
CA PRO A 11 7.86 5.86 5.19
C PRO A 11 7.74 7.38 5.12
N ILE A 12 7.92 7.95 3.93
CA ILE A 12 7.86 9.40 3.71
C ILE A 12 6.89 9.82 2.60
N ALA A 13 6.57 8.91 1.68
CA ALA A 13 5.74 9.21 0.54
C ALA A 13 5.05 7.95 0.04
N ASN A 14 3.82 8.08 -0.43
CA ASN A 14 3.12 7.08 -1.21
C ASN A 14 2.91 7.56 -2.64
N LEU A 15 2.92 6.62 -3.58
CA LEU A 15 2.52 6.84 -4.96
C LEU A 15 1.61 5.70 -5.38
N ASN A 16 0.69 5.95 -6.32
CA ASN A 16 -0.22 4.91 -6.78
C ASN A 16 -0.20 4.79 -8.31
N ALA A 17 -0.26 3.55 -8.81
CA ALA A 17 -0.48 3.28 -10.22
C ALA A 17 -1.87 2.66 -10.37
N LEU A 18 -2.82 3.47 -10.85
CA LEU A 18 -4.23 3.13 -10.90
C LEU A 18 -4.67 2.90 -12.34
N ARG A 19 -5.43 1.82 -12.57
CA ARG A 19 -6.08 1.52 -13.84
C ARG A 19 -7.55 1.22 -13.61
N PHE A 20 -8.41 1.99 -14.25
CA PHE A 20 -9.86 1.86 -14.13
C PHE A 20 -10.51 1.60 -15.48
N GLY A 21 -11.75 1.11 -15.43
CA GLY A 21 -12.60 0.94 -16.61
C GLY A 21 -12.91 2.24 -17.33
N SER A 22 -13.71 2.18 -18.39
CA SER A 22 -14.23 3.35 -19.10
C SER A 22 -14.94 4.32 -18.13
N PRO A 23 -14.74 5.64 -18.24
CA PRO A 23 -15.47 6.62 -17.44
C PRO A 23 -17.00 6.59 -17.67
N THR A 24 -17.44 6.09 -18.83
CA THR A 24 -18.87 5.94 -19.16
C THR A 24 -19.50 4.69 -18.53
N ASN A 25 -18.69 3.74 -18.07
CA ASN A 25 -19.21 2.57 -17.38
C ASN A 25 -19.75 2.98 -15.99
N PRO A 26 -21.03 2.70 -15.67
CA PRO A 26 -21.65 3.11 -14.41
C PRO A 26 -20.89 2.62 -13.16
N ARG A 27 -20.20 1.47 -13.25
CA ARG A 27 -19.44 0.89 -12.14
C ARG A 27 -18.14 1.64 -11.87
N THR A 28 -17.49 2.18 -12.90
CA THR A 28 -16.17 2.83 -12.80
C THR A 28 -16.19 3.95 -11.78
N LYS A 29 -17.21 4.82 -11.81
CA LYS A 29 -17.30 5.95 -10.87
C LYS A 29 -17.30 5.51 -9.40
N ARG A 30 -18.06 4.45 -9.07
CA ARG A 30 -18.11 3.89 -7.71
C ARG A 30 -16.75 3.31 -7.29
N VAL A 31 -16.07 2.61 -8.20
CA VAL A 31 -14.77 1.99 -7.92
C VAL A 31 -13.69 3.05 -7.68
N VAL A 32 -13.61 4.06 -8.57
CA VAL A 32 -12.67 5.19 -8.42
C VAL A 32 -12.86 5.87 -7.07
N ASP A 33 -14.10 6.21 -6.73
CA ASP A 33 -14.46 6.89 -5.49
C ASP A 33 -14.09 6.06 -4.24
N GLY A 34 -14.37 4.75 -4.27
CA GLY A 34 -13.96 3.82 -3.20
C GLY A 34 -12.44 3.73 -3.02
N VAL A 35 -11.70 3.59 -4.12
CA VAL A 35 -10.24 3.46 -4.10
C VAL A 35 -9.59 4.75 -3.61
N VAL A 36 -9.98 5.91 -4.15
CA VAL A 36 -9.40 7.20 -3.76
C VAL A 36 -9.69 7.51 -2.29
N ARG A 37 -10.92 7.27 -1.81
CA ARG A 37 -11.23 7.44 -0.37
C ARG A 37 -10.48 6.45 0.51
N GLY A 38 -10.31 5.20 0.08
CA GLY A 38 -9.54 4.19 0.83
C GLY A 38 -8.07 4.58 0.97
N ILE A 39 -7.43 4.96 -0.13
CA ILE A 39 -6.05 5.45 -0.16
C ILE A 39 -5.91 6.69 0.72
N GLY A 40 -6.79 7.67 0.55
CA GLY A 40 -6.78 8.91 1.33
C GLY A 40 -7.00 8.65 2.82
N GLY A 41 -8.01 7.85 3.18
CA GLY A 41 -8.31 7.50 4.57
C GLY A 41 -7.13 6.83 5.26
N TYR A 42 -6.55 5.80 4.65
CA TYR A 42 -5.43 5.09 5.27
C TYR A 42 -4.16 5.94 5.33
N GLY A 43 -3.78 6.60 4.22
CA GLY A 43 -2.60 7.45 4.15
C GLY A 43 -2.64 8.63 5.13
N ASN A 44 -3.79 9.30 5.23
CA ASN A 44 -3.99 10.41 6.16
C ASN A 44 -3.94 9.96 7.62
N CYS A 45 -4.57 8.83 7.97
CA CYS A 45 -4.54 8.29 9.32
C CYS A 45 -3.13 7.86 9.77
N VAL A 46 -2.34 7.27 8.86
CA VAL A 46 -0.96 6.84 9.16
C VAL A 46 0.04 8.01 9.11
N GLY A 47 -0.35 9.14 8.52
CA GLY A 47 0.51 10.32 8.41
C GLY A 47 1.56 10.23 7.29
N VAL A 48 1.29 9.45 6.23
CA VAL A 48 2.19 9.32 5.08
C VAL A 48 1.52 9.86 3.83
N PRO A 49 1.99 10.99 3.28
CA PRO A 49 1.31 11.66 2.18
C PRO A 49 1.41 10.86 0.88
N THR A 50 0.32 10.81 0.12
CA THR A 50 0.36 10.43 -1.28
C THR A 50 0.84 11.64 -2.09
N VAL A 51 2.07 11.59 -2.58
CA VAL A 51 2.72 12.73 -3.24
C VAL A 51 2.54 12.74 -4.76
N GLY A 52 2.03 11.65 -5.32
CA GLY A 52 1.81 11.53 -6.75
C GLY A 52 1.29 10.16 -7.15
N GLY A 53 1.34 9.90 -8.45
CA GLY A 53 0.89 8.64 -9.03
C GLY A 53 0.49 8.82 -10.48
N GLU A 54 -0.03 7.76 -11.05
CA GLU A 54 -0.62 7.73 -12.38
C GLU A 54 -2.01 7.13 -12.35
N ILE A 55 -2.87 7.60 -13.25
CA ILE A 55 -4.21 7.09 -13.45
C ILE A 55 -4.48 6.94 -14.94
N ASN A 56 -4.98 5.78 -15.35
CA ASN A 56 -5.43 5.56 -16.73
C ASN A 56 -6.80 4.88 -16.72
N PHE A 57 -7.59 5.21 -17.74
CA PHE A 57 -8.92 4.66 -17.97
C PHE A 57 -8.92 3.89 -19.29
N HIS A 58 -9.35 2.64 -19.27
CA HIS A 58 -9.44 1.82 -20.47
C HIS A 58 -10.57 0.78 -20.32
N PRO A 59 -11.39 0.52 -21.36
CA PRO A 59 -12.50 -0.44 -21.29
C PRO A 59 -12.09 -1.85 -20.86
N SER A 60 -10.85 -2.28 -21.14
CA SER A 60 -10.33 -3.58 -20.68
C SER A 60 -10.32 -3.75 -19.16
N TYR A 61 -10.39 -2.66 -18.39
CA TYR A 61 -10.43 -2.66 -16.94
C TYR A 61 -11.84 -2.52 -16.36
N ASP A 62 -12.90 -2.57 -17.17
CA ASP A 62 -14.31 -2.47 -16.71
C ASP A 62 -14.68 -3.56 -15.70
N GLY A 63 -14.12 -4.75 -15.87
CA GLY A 63 -14.29 -5.87 -14.94
C GLY A 63 -13.22 -5.94 -13.85
N ASN A 64 -11.97 -5.66 -14.23
CA ASN A 64 -10.78 -5.91 -13.42
C ASN A 64 -9.93 -4.64 -13.31
N PRO A 65 -10.24 -3.72 -12.38
CA PRO A 65 -9.40 -2.56 -12.11
C PRO A 65 -8.07 -2.97 -11.46
N LEU A 66 -7.01 -2.18 -11.67
CA LEU A 66 -5.72 -2.37 -11.02
C LEU A 66 -5.46 -1.24 -10.03
N VAL A 67 -5.05 -1.60 -8.81
CA VAL A 67 -4.76 -0.68 -7.71
C VAL A 67 -3.40 -1.04 -7.13
N ASN A 68 -2.34 -0.46 -7.69
CA ASN A 68 -0.98 -0.68 -7.22
C ASN A 68 -0.58 0.47 -6.29
N ALA A 69 -0.07 0.13 -5.11
CA ALA A 69 0.38 1.09 -4.11
C ALA A 69 1.90 0.96 -3.90
N MET A 70 2.61 2.06 -4.10
CA MET A 70 4.03 2.22 -3.84
C MET A 70 4.23 3.04 -2.58
N THR A 71 5.18 2.65 -1.73
CA THR A 71 5.64 3.44 -0.59
C THR A 71 7.13 3.66 -0.71
N VAL A 72 7.56 4.90 -0.52
CA VAL A 72 8.97 5.29 -0.41
C VAL A 72 9.30 5.53 1.05
N GLY A 73 10.42 4.98 1.51
CA GLY A 73 10.94 5.22 2.85
C GLY A 73 12.44 5.50 2.85
N ILE A 74 12.91 6.17 3.89
CA ILE A 74 14.33 6.46 4.13
C ILE A 74 14.82 5.56 5.25
N ALA A 75 15.92 4.84 5.01
CA ALA A 75 16.64 4.08 6.01
C ALA A 75 18.09 4.54 6.11
N ALA A 76 18.71 4.37 7.28
CA ALA A 76 20.15 4.47 7.39
C ALA A 76 20.78 3.25 6.71
N LYS A 77 21.84 3.48 5.92
CA LYS A 77 22.47 2.42 5.09
C LYS A 77 22.96 1.23 5.92
N ASP A 78 23.38 1.49 7.15
CA ASP A 78 23.88 0.53 8.14
C ASP A 78 22.77 -0.11 8.99
N LYS A 79 21.51 0.30 8.83
CA LYS A 79 20.34 -0.17 9.60
C LYS A 79 19.22 -0.68 8.71
N ILE A 80 19.59 -1.41 7.66
CA ILE A 80 18.64 -2.11 6.79
C ILE A 80 18.40 -3.50 7.38
N PHE A 81 17.15 -3.78 7.76
CA PHE A 81 16.76 -5.08 8.29
C PHE A 81 16.26 -5.97 7.15
N LEU A 82 16.79 -7.18 7.08
CA LEU A 82 16.41 -8.18 6.09
C LEU A 82 15.36 -9.12 6.69
N SER A 83 14.55 -9.74 5.82
CA SER A 83 13.48 -10.66 6.21
C SER A 83 13.98 -12.02 6.71
N ALA A 84 15.29 -12.21 6.90
CA ALA A 84 15.88 -13.45 7.35
C ALA A 84 16.20 -13.38 8.85
N ALA A 85 15.54 -14.24 9.63
CA ALA A 85 15.93 -14.49 11.00
C ALA A 85 17.15 -15.43 11.02
N ALA A 86 18.15 -15.11 11.83
CA ALA A 86 19.32 -15.96 12.05
C ALA A 86 19.60 -16.09 13.55
N GLY A 87 20.21 -17.21 13.95
CA GLY A 87 20.64 -17.47 15.33
C GLY A 87 19.71 -18.41 16.11
N ILE A 88 20.28 -19.49 16.67
CA ILE A 88 19.59 -20.44 17.53
C ILE A 88 19.28 -19.77 18.88
N GLY A 89 18.07 -19.96 19.40
CA GLY A 89 17.64 -19.44 20.70
C GLY A 89 17.03 -18.03 20.68
N ASN A 90 16.97 -17.37 19.51
CA ASN A 90 16.36 -16.05 19.39
C ASN A 90 14.82 -16.12 19.55
N PRO A 91 14.21 -15.23 20.37
CA PRO A 91 12.77 -15.20 20.53
C PRO A 91 12.07 -14.65 19.28
N VAL A 92 10.89 -15.21 18.97
CA VAL A 92 9.99 -14.70 17.92
C VAL A 92 8.87 -13.92 18.59
N VAL A 93 8.67 -12.67 18.17
CA VAL A 93 7.67 -11.79 18.77
C VAL A 93 6.55 -11.51 17.76
N TYR A 94 5.31 -11.67 18.21
CA TYR A 94 4.12 -11.27 17.49
C TYR A 94 3.67 -9.88 17.96
N VAL A 95 3.57 -8.93 17.03
CA VAL A 95 3.15 -7.55 17.33
C VAL A 95 2.07 -7.11 16.34
N GLY A 96 0.94 -6.63 16.86
CA GLY A 96 -0.17 -6.12 16.06
C GLY A 96 -1.53 -6.60 16.56
N SER A 97 -2.55 -6.43 15.72
CA SER A 97 -3.90 -6.95 15.97
C SER A 97 -3.89 -8.48 16.02
N LYS A 98 -4.80 -9.06 16.82
CA LYS A 98 -4.97 -10.52 16.93
C LYS A 98 -5.38 -11.15 15.60
N THR A 99 -4.97 -12.39 15.38
CA THR A 99 -5.40 -13.21 14.24
C THR A 99 -6.90 -13.51 14.31
N GLY A 100 -7.65 -13.09 13.29
CA GLY A 100 -9.09 -13.33 13.14
C GLY A 100 -9.42 -14.18 11.92
N ARG A 101 -10.72 -14.30 11.59
CA ARG A 101 -11.22 -14.92 10.34
C ARG A 101 -11.33 -13.86 9.25
N ASP A 102 -10.21 -13.23 8.95
CA ASP A 102 -10.14 -12.06 8.08
C ASP A 102 -9.55 -12.44 6.72
N GLY A 103 -10.43 -12.57 5.72
CA GLY A 103 -10.11 -12.63 4.28
C GLY A 103 -9.49 -13.93 3.80
#